data_AF-A0A7S2M7L4-F1
#
_entry.id   AF-A0A7S2M7L4-F1
#
_cell.length_a   1.000
_cell.length_b   1.000
_cell.length_c   1.000
_cell.angle_alpha   90.00
_cell.angle_beta   90.00
_cell.angle_gamma   90.00
#
_symmetry.space_group_name_H-M   'P 1'
#
loop_
_entity.id
_entity.type
_entity.pdbx_description
1 polymer ?
#
loop_
_entity_poly.entity_id
_entity_poly.type
_entity_poly.pdbx_seq_one_letter_code
_entity_poly.pdbx_strand_id
1 'polypeptide(L)'
;MLKRWDAAHPVHLVGHSFGGNTAVALVSLLAEDHWGLGTGPDWVLSITCICAPLRGSSLVYAMAFDGECASGGSKVAALRRWSLSHVMSIAAFFFMRLQVLWPALPLRGLYDLRCDHWGRVPIDVRGLLSGNHPYWHSGDNM
;
A
#
# COMPACT_ATOMS: atom_id res chain seq x y z
N MET A 1 -10.56 17.33 -6.73
CA MET A 1 -10.15 16.67 -7.99
C MET A 1 -9.61 17.73 -8.94
N LEU A 2 -8.47 17.50 -9.58
CA LEU A 2 -7.91 18.44 -10.57
C LEU A 2 -8.82 18.44 -11.80
N LYS A 3 -9.44 19.58 -12.11
CA LYS A 3 -10.49 19.64 -13.15
C LYS A 3 -9.94 19.61 -14.58
N ARG A 4 -8.63 19.78 -14.78
CA ARG A 4 -7.96 19.92 -16.08
C ARG A 4 -6.63 19.19 -16.06
N TRP A 5 -6.63 17.91 -15.69
CA TRP A 5 -5.40 17.10 -15.74
C TRP A 5 -5.45 16.25 -16.99
N ASP A 6 -4.58 16.56 -17.95
CA ASP A 6 -4.45 15.91 -19.25
C ASP A 6 -3.06 16.22 -19.83
N ALA A 7 -2.77 15.74 -21.04
CA ALA A 7 -1.52 16.00 -21.76
C ALA A 7 -1.21 17.49 -22.00
N ALA A 8 -2.23 18.34 -22.16
CA ALA A 8 -2.05 19.78 -22.35
C ALA A 8 -1.87 20.52 -21.02
N HIS A 9 -2.21 19.88 -19.91
CA HIS A 9 -2.12 20.40 -18.55
C HIS A 9 -1.41 19.39 -17.63
N PRO A 10 -0.12 19.10 -17.89
CA PRO A 10 0.62 18.10 -17.15
C PRO A 10 0.92 18.56 -15.72
N VAL A 11 1.14 17.61 -14.82
CA VAL A 11 1.42 17.89 -13.40
C VAL A 11 2.83 17.47 -12.99
N HIS A 12 3.34 18.11 -11.94
CA HIS A 12 4.53 17.66 -11.22
C HIS A 12 4.10 16.77 -10.05
N LEU A 13 4.62 15.54 -10.00
CA LEU A 13 4.38 14.61 -8.89
C LEU A 13 5.50 14.75 -7.86
N VAL A 14 5.14 14.96 -6.60
CA VAL A 14 6.09 14.97 -5.48
C VAL A 14 5.72 13.85 -4.52
N GLY A 15 6.56 12.83 -4.43
CA GLY A 15 6.33 11.65 -3.60
C GLY A 15 7.34 11.57 -2.45
N HIS A 16 6.87 11.65 -1.21
CA HIS A 16 7.68 11.39 -0.02
C HIS A 16 7.57 9.92 0.39
N SER A 17 8.68 9.30 0.81
CA SER A 17 8.73 7.91 1.25
C SER A 17 8.11 6.98 0.20
N PHE A 18 7.19 6.09 0.58
CA PHE A 18 6.55 5.17 -0.36
C PHE A 18 5.73 5.87 -1.45
N GLY A 19 5.30 7.12 -1.23
CA GLY A 19 4.62 7.93 -2.24
C GLY A 19 5.46 8.17 -3.50
N GLY A 20 6.79 8.09 -3.42
CA GLY A 20 7.65 8.11 -4.61
C GLY A 20 7.49 6.86 -5.48
N ASN A 21 7.43 5.67 -4.88
CA ASN A 21 7.14 4.44 -5.62
C ASN A 21 5.74 4.50 -6.26
N THR A 22 4.75 5.02 -5.52
CA THR A 22 3.39 5.23 -6.05
C THR A 22 3.38 6.18 -7.25
N ALA A 23 4.13 7.28 -7.20
CA ALA A 23 4.22 8.22 -8.31
C ALA A 23 4.85 7.58 -9.56
N VAL A 24 5.91 6.79 -9.39
CA VAL A 24 6.55 6.05 -10.49
C VAL A 24 5.58 5.02 -11.08
N ALA A 25 4.91 4.23 -10.25
CA ALA A 25 3.94 3.24 -10.70
C ALA A 25 2.76 3.88 -11.44
N LEU A 26 2.26 5.03 -10.95
CA LEU A 26 1.19 5.78 -11.62
C LEU A 26 1.60 6.19 -13.03
N VAL A 27 2.84 6.66 -13.26
CA VAL A 27 3.29 7.03 -14.60
C VAL A 27 3.35 5.82 -15.53
N SER A 28 3.79 4.65 -15.05
CA SER A 28 3.73 3.43 -15.86
C SER A 28 2.29 3.09 -16.26
N LEU A 29 1.34 3.15 -15.32
CA LEU A 29 -0.08 2.90 -15.60
C LEU A 29 -0.68 3.91 -16.59
N LEU A 30 -0.28 5.18 -16.51
CA LEU A 30 -0.71 6.21 -17.45
C LEU A 30 -0.13 5.97 -18.85
N ALA A 31 1.14 5.55 -18.94
CA ALA A 31 1.81 5.26 -20.20
C ALA A 31 1.22 4.05 -20.93
N GLU A 32 0.72 3.06 -20.18
CA GLU A 32 0.04 1.88 -20.71
C GLU A 32 -1.44 2.12 -21.03
N ASP A 33 -1.97 3.33 -20.77
CA ASP A 33 -3.40 3.62 -20.78
C ASP A 33 -4.21 2.55 -20.03
N HIS A 34 -3.76 2.20 -18.82
CA HIS A 34 -4.28 1.06 -18.05
C HIS A 34 -5.81 1.08 -17.86
N TRP A 35 -6.40 2.28 -17.84
CA TRP A 35 -7.84 2.47 -17.67
C TRP A 35 -8.61 2.68 -18.99
N GLY A 36 -7.94 2.71 -20.15
CA GLY A 36 -8.56 2.91 -21.46
C GLY A 36 -9.20 4.30 -21.62
N LEU A 37 -8.61 5.32 -21.00
CA LEU A 37 -9.14 6.70 -20.99
C LEU A 37 -8.37 7.61 -21.97
N GLY A 38 -7.42 7.07 -22.73
CA GLY A 38 -6.51 7.84 -23.57
C GLY A 38 -5.45 8.58 -22.75
N THR A 39 -4.99 7.99 -21.64
CA THR A 39 -3.90 8.56 -20.84
C THR A 39 -2.55 8.37 -21.53
N GLY A 40 -1.57 9.20 -21.16
CA GLY A 40 -0.22 9.10 -21.67
C GLY A 40 0.83 9.56 -20.65
N PRO A 41 2.12 9.27 -20.91
CA PRO A 41 3.21 9.69 -20.03
C PRO A 41 3.36 11.22 -19.99
N ASP A 42 2.89 11.91 -21.02
CA ASP A 42 2.85 13.36 -21.18
C ASP A 42 1.88 14.06 -20.22
N TRP A 43 1.05 13.32 -19.47
CA TRP A 43 0.22 13.86 -18.39
C TRP A 43 1.04 14.23 -17.15
N VAL A 44 2.31 13.82 -17.08
CA VAL A 44 3.23 14.09 -15.96
C VAL A 44 4.49 14.76 -16.48
N LEU A 45 4.72 16.01 -16.04
CA LEU A 45 5.86 16.81 -16.46
C LEU A 45 7.15 16.42 -15.72
N SER A 46 7.05 16.09 -14.42
CA SER A 46 8.18 15.58 -13.66
C SER A 46 7.74 14.79 -12.43
N ILE A 47 8.67 14.00 -11.90
CA ILE A 47 8.54 13.27 -10.64
C ILE A 47 9.69 13.66 -9.72
N THR A 48 9.39 14.05 -8.49
CA THR A 48 10.37 14.31 -7.45
C THR A 48 10.13 13.34 -6.30
N CYS A 49 11.10 12.44 -6.08
CA CYS A 49 11.05 11.45 -5.01
C CYS A 49 11.91 11.92 -3.83
N ILE A 50 11.30 12.08 -2.66
CA ILE A 50 11.97 12.50 -1.43
C ILE A 50 12.01 11.32 -0.46
N CYS A 51 13.21 10.80 -0.18
CA CYS A 51 13.41 9.65 0.72
C CYS A 51 12.60 8.40 0.31
N ALA A 52 12.34 8.22 -0.99
CA ALA A 52 11.59 7.08 -1.49
C ALA A 52 12.48 5.83 -1.60
N PRO A 53 12.06 4.67 -1.07
CA PRO A 53 12.80 3.42 -1.19
C PRO A 53 12.60 2.81 -2.58
N LEU A 54 13.13 3.45 -3.64
CA LEU A 54 12.96 3.01 -5.04
C LEU A 54 13.59 1.63 -5.33
N ARG A 55 14.44 1.15 -4.42
CA ARG A 55 15.05 -0.19 -4.46
C ARG A 55 14.78 -0.98 -3.17
N GLY A 56 13.71 -0.64 -2.46
CA GLY A 56 13.42 -1.17 -1.13
C GLY A 56 14.21 -0.48 -0.02
N SER A 57 14.02 -0.96 1.20
CA SER A 57 14.67 -0.46 2.43
C SER A 57 15.07 -1.63 3.31
N SER A 58 16.26 -1.58 3.92
CA SER A 58 16.70 -2.60 4.88
C SER A 58 15.90 -2.56 6.20
N LEU A 59 15.10 -1.50 6.41
CA LEU A 59 14.25 -1.34 7.59
C LEU A 59 13.29 -2.52 7.78
N VAL A 60 12.80 -3.12 6.69
CA VAL A 60 11.88 -4.27 6.78
C VAL A 60 12.57 -5.45 7.48
N TYR A 61 13.83 -5.73 7.18
CA TYR A 61 14.59 -6.79 7.85
C TYR A 61 14.86 -6.43 9.32
N ALA A 62 15.16 -5.16 9.60
CA ALA A 62 15.34 -4.69 10.98
C ALA A 62 14.06 -4.81 11.82
N MET A 63 12.89 -4.68 11.19
CA MET A 63 11.60 -4.88 11.83
C MET A 63 11.10 -6.34 11.77
N ALA A 64 12.00 -7.30 11.56
CA ALA A 64 11.74 -8.75 11.59
C ALA A 64 10.78 -9.27 10.51
N PHE A 65 10.87 -8.70 9.30
CA PHE A 65 10.56 -9.46 8.10
C PHE A 65 11.75 -10.40 7.85
N ASP A 66 11.56 -11.70 8.03
CA ASP A 66 12.66 -12.65 7.88
C ASP A 66 13.00 -12.74 6.38
N GLY A 67 14.25 -12.36 6.05
CA GLY A 67 14.78 -12.35 4.70
C GLY A 67 15.17 -13.72 4.17
N GLU A 68 14.46 -14.78 4.58
CA GLU A 68 14.52 -16.02 3.83
C GLU A 68 13.87 -15.75 2.47
N CYS A 69 14.70 -15.35 1.51
CA CYS A 69 14.47 -15.70 0.11
C CYS A 69 14.25 -17.21 0.10
N ALA A 70 12.99 -17.64 0.18
CA ALA A 70 12.64 -19.00 -0.14
C ALA A 70 13.29 -19.29 -1.50
N SER A 71 14.23 -20.22 -1.52
CA SER A 71 14.96 -20.73 -2.67
C SER A 71 14.04 -21.50 -3.64
N GLY A 72 12.81 -21.03 -3.78
CA GLY A 72 11.72 -21.53 -4.59
C GLY A 72 10.65 -20.44 -4.57
N GLY A 73 10.51 -19.75 -5.70
CA GLY A 73 9.74 -18.52 -5.83
C GLY A 73 8.35 -18.56 -5.18
N SER A 74 7.88 -17.36 -4.81
CA SER A 74 6.51 -17.09 -4.38
C SER A 74 6.19 -17.20 -2.88
N LYS A 75 7.12 -16.81 -2.00
CA LYS A 75 6.74 -16.41 -0.63
C LYS A 75 7.32 -15.04 -0.30
N VAL A 76 6.43 -14.05 -0.30
CA VAL A 76 6.59 -12.75 0.34
C VAL A 76 7.27 -12.96 1.70
N ALA A 77 8.31 -12.17 2.02
CA ALA A 77 9.11 -12.30 3.25
C ALA A 77 8.21 -12.63 4.45
N ALA A 78 8.43 -13.80 5.05
CA ALA A 78 7.55 -14.28 6.10
C ALA A 78 7.70 -13.35 7.31
N LEU A 79 6.62 -12.65 7.65
CA LEU A 79 6.60 -11.81 8.83
C LEU A 79 6.79 -12.67 10.08
N ARG A 80 7.82 -12.39 10.87
CA ARG A 80 8.09 -13.18 12.07
C ARG A 80 6.94 -13.01 13.07
N ARG A 81 6.29 -14.10 13.43
CA ARG A 81 5.18 -14.09 14.42
C ARG A 81 5.65 -13.45 15.74
N TRP A 82 4.80 -12.61 16.30
CA TRP A 82 5.05 -11.83 17.52
C TRP A 82 6.23 -10.85 17.45
N SER A 83 6.74 -10.54 16.26
CA SER A 83 7.62 -9.40 16.08
C SER A 83 6.89 -8.07 16.28
N LEU A 84 7.67 -7.00 16.40
CA LEU A 84 7.14 -5.63 16.44
C LEU A 84 6.25 -5.35 15.21
N SER A 85 6.71 -5.71 14.02
CA SER A 85 5.93 -5.57 12.78
C SER A 85 4.63 -6.39 12.82
N HIS A 86 4.65 -7.61 13.35
CA HIS A 86 3.44 -8.43 13.51
C HIS A 86 2.39 -7.74 14.38
N VAL A 87 2.82 -7.21 15.52
CA VAL A 87 1.93 -6.49 16.45
C VAL A 87 1.42 -5.19 15.81
N MET A 88 2.29 -4.44 15.13
CA MET A 88 1.90 -3.21 14.44
C MET A 88 0.90 -3.48 13.31
N SER A 89 1.11 -4.51 12.50
CA SER A 89 0.20 -4.90 11.42
C SER A 89 -1.15 -5.38 11.95
N ILE A 90 -1.18 -6.13 13.05
CA ILE A 90 -2.43 -6.49 13.74
C ILE A 90 -3.17 -5.22 14.21
N ALA A 91 -2.47 -4.29 14.87
CA ALA A 91 -3.07 -3.04 15.34
C ALA A 91 -3.62 -2.18 14.17
N ALA A 92 -2.87 -2.07 13.07
CA ALA A 92 -3.30 -1.39 11.86
C ALA A 92 -4.55 -2.04 11.25
N PHE A 93 -4.58 -3.38 11.17
CA PHE A 93 -5.75 -4.12 10.70
C PHE A 93 -6.97 -3.85 11.58
N PHE A 94 -6.84 -3.90 12.91
CA PHE A 94 -7.95 -3.60 13.81
C PHE A 94 -8.47 -2.17 13.64
N PHE A 95 -7.56 -1.18 13.59
CA PHE A 95 -7.92 0.22 13.37
C PHE A 95 -8.67 0.42 12.03
N MET A 96 -8.16 -0.20 10.96
CA MET A 96 -8.82 -0.22 9.65
C MET A 96 -10.21 -0.88 9.73
N ARG A 97 -10.34 -2.05 10.36
CA ARG A 97 -11.63 -2.77 10.45
C ARG A 97 -12.67 -1.99 11.24
N LEU A 98 -12.27 -1.28 12.30
CA LEU A 98 -13.16 -0.40 13.05
C LEU A 98 -13.71 0.73 12.17
N GLN A 99 -12.89 1.32 11.28
CA GLN A 99 -13.35 2.35 10.34
C GLN A 99 -14.31 1.84 9.26
N VAL A 100 -14.18 0.58 8.85
CA VAL A 100 -15.00 -0.02 7.79
C VAL A 100 -16.32 -0.57 8.33
N LEU A 101 -16.29 -1.28 9.46
CA LEU A 101 -17.47 -1.93 10.04
C LEU A 101 -18.32 -0.98 10.87
N TRP A 102 -17.72 0.07 11.44
CA TRP A 102 -18.41 1.00 12.32
C TRP A 102 -18.23 2.44 11.85
N PRO A 103 -18.74 2.80 10.64
CA PRO A 103 -18.58 4.14 10.07
C PRO A 103 -19.21 5.25 10.93
N ALA A 104 -20.07 4.90 11.89
CA ALA A 104 -20.62 5.84 12.87
C ALA A 104 -19.61 6.30 13.95
N LEU A 105 -18.49 5.58 14.14
CA LEU A 105 -17.40 6.03 15.01
C LEU A 105 -16.61 7.14 14.31
N PRO A 106 -16.23 8.25 14.99
CA PRO A 106 -15.53 9.38 14.38
C PRO A 106 -14.05 9.09 14.04
N LEU A 107 -13.65 7.83 13.93
CA LEU A 107 -12.28 7.40 13.65
C LEU A 107 -11.78 7.89 12.29
N ARG A 108 -12.66 7.98 11.29
CA ARG A 108 -12.32 8.58 9.98
C ARG A 108 -12.05 10.09 10.10
N GLY A 109 -12.69 10.77 11.06
CA GLY A 109 -12.43 12.17 11.36
C GLY A 109 -11.08 12.41 12.04
N LEU A 110 -10.55 11.40 12.76
CA LEU A 110 -9.21 11.44 13.33
C LEU A 110 -8.14 11.13 12.26
N TYR A 111 -8.28 10.00 11.56
CA TYR A 111 -7.36 9.61 10.49
C TYR A 111 -7.99 8.54 9.59
N ASP A 112 -8.40 8.90 8.38
CA ASP A 112 -8.99 7.97 7.42
C ASP A 112 -7.90 7.20 6.64
N LEU A 113 -7.88 5.87 6.79
CA LEU A 113 -6.96 5.00 6.06
C LEU A 113 -7.36 4.78 4.59
N ARG A 114 -8.62 5.09 4.21
CA ARG A 114 -9.17 4.93 2.85
C ARG A 114 -9.05 3.50 2.31
N CYS A 115 -9.09 2.52 3.22
CA CYS A 115 -8.98 1.09 2.93
C CYS A 115 -10.35 0.40 2.75
N ASP A 116 -11.36 1.11 2.22
CA ASP A 116 -12.74 0.58 2.12
C ASP A 116 -12.85 -0.73 1.31
N HIS A 117 -11.92 -0.96 0.37
CA HIS A 117 -11.86 -2.20 -0.42
C HIS A 117 -11.65 -3.46 0.45
N TRP A 118 -11.05 -3.34 1.63
CA TRP A 118 -10.87 -4.43 2.60
C TRP A 118 -12.16 -4.82 3.33
N GLY A 119 -13.26 -4.09 3.17
CA GLY A 119 -14.55 -4.42 3.76
C GLY A 119 -15.14 -5.74 3.28
N ARG A 120 -14.70 -6.22 2.11
CA ARG A 120 -15.15 -7.49 1.52
C ARG A 120 -14.47 -8.72 2.12
N VAL A 121 -13.38 -8.54 2.88
CA VAL A 121 -12.64 -9.66 3.49
C VAL A 121 -13.36 -10.12 4.76
N PRO A 122 -13.58 -11.45 4.94
CA PRO A 122 -14.21 -12.00 6.15
C PRO A 122 -13.46 -11.63 7.44
N ILE A 123 -14.18 -11.58 8.56
CA ILE A 123 -13.57 -11.39 9.89
C ILE A 123 -13.09 -12.75 10.40
N ASP A 124 -11.78 -12.99 10.33
CA ASP A 124 -11.16 -14.16 10.95
C ASP A 124 -10.01 -13.72 11.88
N VAL A 125 -10.35 -13.47 13.15
CA VAL A 125 -9.39 -13.04 14.19
C VAL A 125 -8.35 -14.13 14.48
N ARG A 126 -8.74 -15.41 14.41
CA ARG A 126 -7.83 -16.53 14.67
C ARG A 126 -6.82 -16.67 13.53
N GLY A 127 -7.27 -16.56 12.29
CA GLY A 127 -6.41 -16.47 11.10
C GLY A 127 -5.49 -15.26 11.16
N LEU A 128 -5.99 -14.11 11.63
CA LEU A 128 -5.20 -12.88 11.75
C LEU A 128 -4.05 -13.07 12.74
N LEU A 129 -4.32 -13.57 13.95
CA LEU A 129 -3.26 -13.78 14.95
C LEU A 129 -2.27 -14.88 14.53
N SER A 130 -2.75 -15.92 13.85
CA SER A 130 -1.92 -17.06 13.45
C SER A 130 -1.06 -16.83 12.20
N GLY A 131 -1.32 -15.78 11.42
CA GLY A 131 -0.60 -15.49 10.18
C GLY A 131 -1.23 -16.09 8.91
N ASN A 132 -2.41 -16.70 9.01
CA ASN A 132 -3.08 -17.41 7.90
C ASN A 132 -4.24 -16.62 7.26
N HIS A 133 -4.48 -15.39 7.71
CA HIS A 133 -5.47 -14.48 7.12
C HIS A 133 -5.04 -13.98 5.72
N PRO A 134 -5.97 -13.73 4.78
CA PRO A 134 -5.66 -13.10 3.48
C PRO A 134 -4.87 -11.78 3.57
N TYR A 135 -5.01 -11.08 4.70
CA TYR A 135 -4.23 -9.88 5.04
C TYR A 135 -2.72 -10.10 5.19
N TRP A 136 -2.25 -11.34 5.32
CA TRP A 136 -0.80 -11.61 5.36
C TRP A 136 -0.23 -11.99 3.99
N HIS A 137 -1.10 -12.36 3.06
CA HIS A 137 -0.72 -12.95 1.77
C HIS A 137 -1.12 -12.09 0.57
N SER A 138 -1.96 -11.06 0.74
CA SER A 138 -2.23 -10.12 -0.36
C SER A 138 -0.94 -9.44 -0.79
N GLY A 139 -0.74 -9.33 -2.10
CA GLY A 139 0.30 -8.49 -2.70
C GLY A 139 0.10 -7.00 -2.41
N ASP A 140 -1.04 -6.62 -1.84
CA ASP A 140 -1.33 -5.25 -1.41
C ASP A 140 -0.70 -4.89 -0.05
N ASN A 141 -0.11 -5.86 0.65
CA ASN A 141 0.41 -5.66 2.02
C ASN A 141 1.89 -5.26 2.08
N MET A 142 2.59 -5.16 0.94
CA MET A 142 3.96 -4.64 0.82
C MET A 142 4.24 -4.07 -0.57
#